data_AF-A0AAE5CA55-F1
#
_entry.id   AF-A0AAE5CA55-F1
#
_cell.length_a   1.000
_cell.length_b   1.000
_cell.length_c   1.000
_cell.angle_alpha   90.00
_cell.angle_beta   90.00
_cell.angle_gamma   90.00
#
_symmetry.space_group_name_H-M   'P 1'
#
loop_
_entity.id
_entity.type
_entity.pdbx_description
1 polymer ?
#
loop_
_entity_poly.entity_id
_entity_poly.type
_entity_poly.pdbx_seq_one_letter_code
_entity_poly.pdbx_strand_id
1 'polypeptide(L)' 'MDADDLDELFPRGDGLADTEATVGCPYCGATSVIVLDPGGGSVQRYVEDCEVCCRPWEVTVRYHGGTAEVRLEPAQDF' A
#
# COMPACT_ATOMS: atom_id res chain seq x y z
N MET A 1 -2.05 -22.59 -29.55
CA MET A 1 -2.25 -21.43 -28.66
C MET A 1 -1.19 -21.59 -27.62
N ASP A 2 -0.06 -20.95 -27.90
CA ASP A 2 1.21 -21.16 -27.23
C ASP A 2 1.14 -20.56 -25.83
N ALA A 3 1.67 -21.29 -24.84
CA ALA A 3 1.65 -20.88 -23.44
C ALA A 3 2.57 -19.67 -23.16
N ASP A 4 3.31 -19.21 -24.16
CA ASP A 4 4.20 -18.03 -24.13
C ASP A 4 3.43 -16.70 -24.00
N ASP A 5 2.23 -16.59 -24.61
CA ASP A 5 1.45 -15.33 -24.58
C ASP A 5 1.01 -14.92 -23.15
N LEU A 6 0.88 -15.87 -22.23
CA LEU A 6 0.35 -15.60 -20.89
C LEU A 6 1.37 -14.93 -19.97
N ASP A 7 2.66 -15.23 -20.15
CA ASP A 7 3.73 -14.62 -19.34
C ASP A 7 4.08 -13.19 -19.84
N GLU A 8 3.80 -12.86 -21.11
CA GLU A 8 3.91 -11.49 -21.65
C GLU A 8 2.72 -10.59 -21.26
N LEU A 9 1.52 -11.17 -21.13
CA LEU A 9 0.30 -10.45 -20.73
C LEU A 9 0.18 -10.29 -19.21
N PHE A 10 0.80 -11.18 -18.45
CA PHE A 10 0.83 -11.18 -16.98
C PHE A 10 2.25 -11.48 -16.50
N PRO A 11 3.19 -10.51 -16.58
CA PRO A 11 4.53 -10.72 -16.07
C PRO A 11 4.43 -11.15 -14.61
N ARG A 12 4.88 -12.37 -14.31
CA ARG A 12 4.96 -12.86 -12.94
C ARG A 12 5.87 -11.90 -12.19
N GLY A 13 5.28 -11.09 -11.32
CA GLY A 13 6.04 -10.52 -10.22
C GLY A 13 6.82 -11.67 -9.59
N ASP A 14 8.07 -11.43 -9.22
CA ASP A 14 8.98 -12.41 -8.60
C ASP A 14 8.45 -13.04 -7.29
N GLY A 15 7.21 -12.72 -6.90
CA GLY A 15 6.55 -13.21 -5.69
C GLY A 15 6.98 -12.46 -4.44
N LEU A 16 7.72 -11.36 -4.57
CA LEU A 16 8.36 -10.64 -3.47
C LEU A 16 7.78 -9.25 -3.23
N ALA A 17 6.52 -9.03 -3.60
CA ALA A 17 5.89 -7.74 -3.32
C ALA A 17 5.77 -7.50 -1.81
N ASP A 18 6.06 -6.28 -1.37
CA ASP A 18 5.91 -5.88 0.03
C ASP A 18 4.44 -6.02 0.45
N THR A 19 4.18 -6.67 1.58
CA THR A 19 2.81 -6.92 2.08
C THR A 19 2.48 -6.15 3.36
N GLU A 20 3.46 -5.44 3.93
CA GLU A 20 3.29 -4.64 5.13
C GLU A 20 4.27 -3.46 5.14
N ALA A 21 3.94 -2.41 5.87
CA ALA A 21 4.84 -1.27 6.08
C ALA A 21 4.71 -0.71 7.50
N THR A 22 5.85 -0.29 8.06
CA THR A 22 5.89 0.47 9.31
C THR A 22 5.75 1.96 8.99
N VAL A 23 4.75 2.61 9.56
CA VAL A 23 4.40 4.01 9.29
C VAL A 23 4.26 4.82 10.57
N GLY A 24 4.45 6.13 10.46
CA GLY A 24 4.24 7.08 11.55
C GLY A 24 2.94 7.83 11.40
N CYS A 25 2.15 7.89 12.47
CA CYS A 25 0.94 8.69 12.53
C CYS A 25 1.25 10.18 12.32
N PRO A 26 0.67 10.87 11.31
CA PRO A 26 0.89 12.31 11.11
C PRO A 26 0.26 13.19 12.21
N TYR A 27 -0.47 12.58 13.14
CA TYR A 27 -1.26 13.24 14.16
C TYR A 27 -0.64 13.14 15.56
N CYS A 28 -0.39 11.92 16.05
CA CYS A 28 0.15 11.68 17.39
C CYS A 28 1.61 11.20 17.38
N GLY A 29 2.18 10.92 16.20
CA GLY A 29 3.54 10.42 16.04
C GLY A 29 3.76 8.96 16.41
N ALA A 30 2.71 8.22 16.81
CA ALA A 30 2.82 6.79 17.10
C ALA A 30 3.17 5.99 15.84
N THR A 31 3.92 4.90 16.03
CA THR A 31 4.25 3.96 14.96
C THR A 31 3.17 2.89 14.85
N SER A 32 2.75 2.59 13.62
CA SER A 32 1.80 1.52 13.29
C SER A 32 2.35 0.66 12.16
N VAL A 33 1.95 -0.62 12.11
CA VAL A 33 2.20 -1.50 10.96
C VAL A 33 0.90 -1.61 10.18
N ILE A 34 0.94 -1.26 8.89
CA ILE A 34 -0.21 -1.39 8.00
C ILE A 34 -0.01 -2.56 7.04
N VAL A 35 -1.12 -3.21 6.66
CA VAL A 35 -1.13 -4.27 5.65
C VAL A 35 -1.26 -3.64 4.26
N LEU A 36 -0.51 -4.17 3.31
CA LEU A 36 -0.54 -3.73 1.91
C LEU A 36 -1.08 -4.86 1.04
N ASP A 37 -1.87 -4.52 0.02
CA ASP A 37 -2.40 -5.49 -0.95
C ASP A 37 -1.73 -5.27 -2.33
N PRO A 38 -0.72 -6.06 -2.72
CA PRO A 38 -0.11 -5.96 -4.05
C PRO A 38 -1.09 -6.22 -5.20
N GLY A 39 -2.22 -6.91 -4.94
CA GLY A 39 -3.27 -7.20 -5.91
C GLY A 39 -4.20 -6.02 -6.19
N GLY A 40 -4.19 -4.98 -5.35
CA GLY A 40 -5.06 -3.81 -5.45
C GLY A 40 -4.71 -2.82 -6.57
N GLY A 41 -3.65 -3.09 -7.34
CA GLY A 41 -3.16 -2.22 -8.41
C GLY A 41 -1.91 -1.43 -8.03
N SER A 42 -1.28 -0.77 -9.01
CA SER A 42 0.02 -0.11 -8.85
C SER A 42 -0.02 1.17 -8.00
N VAL A 43 -1.19 1.81 -7.88
CA VAL A 43 -1.41 2.97 -7.01
C VAL A 43 -2.72 2.78 -6.28
N GLN A 44 -2.67 2.84 -4.95
CA GLN A 44 -3.83 2.64 -4.08
C GLN A 44 -3.95 3.81 -3.12
N ARG A 45 -5.19 4.17 -2.80
CA ARG A 45 -5.52 5.25 -1.88
C ARG A 45 -6.73 4.87 -1.07
N TYR A 46 -6.58 4.89 0.25
CA TYR A 46 -7.65 4.55 1.19
C TYR A 46 -7.49 5.35 2.48
N VAL A 47 -8.54 5.34 3.30
CA VAL A 47 -8.55 5.99 4.61
C VAL A 47 -8.70 4.93 5.68
N GLU A 48 -7.90 5.08 6.73
CA GLU A 48 -7.91 4.25 7.93
C GLU A 48 -7.69 5.15 9.14
N ASP A 49 -8.19 4.74 10.30
CA ASP A 49 -7.97 5.45 11.55
C ASP A 49 -6.68 5.02 12.24
N CYS A 50 -5.98 5.97 12.86
CA CYS A 50 -4.88 5.64 13.74
C CYS A 50 -5.34 4.77 14.92
N GLU A 51 -4.78 3.56 15.08
CA GLU A 51 -5.10 2.66 16.20
C GLU A 51 -4.83 3.26 17.59
N VAL A 52 -4.03 4.33 17.68
CA VAL A 52 -3.65 4.98 18.94
C VAL A 52 -4.49 6.21 19.25
N CYS A 53 -4.72 7.09 18.27
CA CYS A 53 -5.43 8.37 18.49
C CYS A 53 -6.77 8.49 17.77
N CYS A 54 -7.19 7.45 17.05
CA CYS A 54 -8.44 7.34 16.31
C CYS A 54 -8.71 8.51 15.34
N ARG A 55 -7.66 9.15 14.82
CA ARG A 55 -7.78 10.19 13.80
C ARG A 55 -7.58 9.58 12.41
N PRO A 56 -8.45 9.91 11.44
CA PRO A 56 -8.39 9.34 10.10
C PRO A 56 -7.19 9.89 9.34
N TRP A 57 -6.39 9.00 8.74
CA TRP A 57 -5.32 9.36 7.81
C TRP A 57 -5.63 8.81 6.42
N GLU A 58 -5.17 9.50 5.38
CA GLU A 58 -5.16 8.98 4.02
C GLU A 58 -3.83 8.26 3.77
N VAL A 59 -3.90 6.99 3.38
CA VAL A 59 -2.75 6.18 2.97
C VAL A 59 -2.69 6.17 1.45
N THR A 60 -1.53 6.51 0.89
CA THR A 60 -1.23 6.31 -0.53
C THR A 60 -0.10 5.29 -0.66
N VAL A 61 -0.34 4.21 -1.39
CA VAL A 61 0.63 3.14 -1.67
C VAL A 61 0.95 3.14 -3.16
N ARG A 62 2.24 3.11 -3.51
CA ARG A 62 2.72 2.98 -4.90
C ARG A 62 3.65 1.78 -5.00
N TYR A 63 3.33 0.84 -5.89
CA TYR A 63 4.17 -0.32 -6.14
C TYR A 63 5.08 -0.10 -7.35
N HIS A 64 6.36 -0.40 -7.16
CA HIS A 64 7.38 -0.35 -8.21
C HIS A 64 8.21 -1.64 -8.17
N GLY A 65 7.89 -2.60 -9.05
CA GLY A 65 8.63 -3.86 -9.13
C GLY A 65 8.58 -4.67 -7.83
N GLY A 66 7.43 -4.67 -7.14
CA GLY A 66 7.23 -5.36 -5.86
C GLY A 66 7.49 -4.48 -4.63
N THR A 67 8.34 -3.46 -4.74
CA THR A 67 8.59 -2.55 -3.62
C THR A 67 7.44 -1.55 -3.43
N ALA A 68 6.98 -1.37 -2.20
CA ALA A 68 5.96 -0.41 -1.85
C ALA A 68 6.56 0.92 -1.32
N GLU A 69 6.19 2.02 -1.96
CA GLU A 69 6.34 3.37 -1.39
C GLU A 69 5.03 3.76 -0.71
N VAL A 70 5.09 4.06 0.59
CA VAL A 70 3.92 4.39 1.41
C VAL A 70 4.02 5.84 1.90
N ARG A 71 2.95 6.60 1.72
CA ARG A 71 2.81 7.96 2.22
C ARG A 71 1.53 8.11 3.02
N LEU A 72 1.63 8.72 4.19
CA LEU A 72 0.49 9.07 5.06
C LEU A 72 0.30 10.58 5.11
N GLU A 73 -0.95 11.02 4.99
CA GLU A 73 -1.35 12.41 5.14
C GLU A 73 -2.59 12.51 6.04
N PRO A 74 -2.76 13.60 6.81
CA PRO A 74 -4.02 13.88 7.50
C PRO A 74 -5.20 13.84 6.51
N ALA A 75 -6.20 12.99 6.77
CA ALA A 75 -7.37 12.95 5.91
C ALA A 75 -8.14 14.28 6.06
N GLN A 76 -8.36 14.98 4.95
CA GLN A 76 -9.19 16.17 4.89
C GLN A 76 -10.58 15.72 4.43
N ASP A 77 -11.63 16.09 5.16
CA ASP A 77 -13.05 15.81 4.85
C ASP A 77 -13.53 14.36 4.98
N PHE A 78 -13.60 13.85 6.22
CA PHE A 78 -14.48 12.72 6.60
C PHE A 78 -15.34 13.10 7.81
#